data_AF-A0AA91TW33-F1
#
_entry.id   AF-A0AA91TW33-F1
#
_cell.length_a   1.000
_cell.length_b   1.000
_cell.length_c   1.000
_cell.angle_alpha   90.00
_cell.angle_beta   90.00
_cell.angle_gamma   90.00
#
_symmetry.space_group_name_H-M   'P 1'
#
loop_
_entity.id
_entity.type
_entity.pdbx_description
1 polymer ?
#
loop_
_entity_poly.entity_id
_entity_poly.type
_entity_poly.pdbx_seq_one_letter_code
_entity_poly.pdbx_strand_id
1 'polypeptide(L)'
;MYCKKTELLFEIQDKREVMIKTAKERGTIDEETIRLSQELDKLIYEYQLVFRYESEKRKQIKRLYKNTRIFWSNANRYKRKNYSEVVYR
;
A
#
# COMPACT_ATOMS: atom_id res chain seq x y z
N MET A 1 -13.21 -16.13 5.95
CA MET A 1 -13.16 -14.68 6.26
C MET A 1 -12.35 -14.02 5.17
N TYR A 2 -13.00 -13.36 4.22
CA TYR A 2 -12.35 -12.73 3.07
C TYR A 2 -11.60 -11.48 3.55
N CYS A 3 -10.48 -11.15 2.91
CA CYS A 3 -9.80 -9.90 3.22
C CYS A 3 -10.57 -8.75 2.55
N LYS A 4 -10.61 -7.56 3.17
CA LYS A 4 -11.32 -6.37 2.66
C LYS A 4 -11.02 -6.06 1.18
N LYS A 5 -9.87 -6.49 0.69
CA LYS A 5 -9.43 -6.38 -0.69
C LYS A 5 -10.14 -7.34 -1.66
N THR A 6 -10.38 -8.59 -1.26
CA THR A 6 -11.12 -9.53 -2.10
C THR A 6 -12.61 -9.17 -2.15
N GLU A 7 -13.16 -8.63 -1.06
CA GLU A 7 -14.53 -8.12 -1.03
C GLU A 7 -14.72 -6.98 -2.04
N LEU A 8 -13.84 -5.97 -2.01
CA LEU A 8 -13.84 -4.88 -3.00
C LEU A 8 -13.71 -5.37 -4.45
N LEU A 9 -12.90 -6.41 -4.69
CA LEU A 9 -12.75 -6.98 -6.04
C LEU A 9 -14.04 -7.66 -6.53
N PHE A 10 -14.74 -8.37 -5.65
CA PHE A 10 -16.02 -8.98 -5.99
C PHE A 10 -17.08 -7.91 -6.29
N GLU A 11 -17.16 -6.85 -5.48
CA GLU A 11 -18.11 -5.75 -5.71
C GLU A 11 -17.82 -4.98 -7.01
N ILE A 12 -16.54 -4.77 -7.34
CA ILE A 12 -16.15 -4.16 -8.62
C ILE A 12 -16.59 -5.05 -9.79
N GLN A 13 -16.39 -6.36 -9.69
CA GLN A 13 -16.77 -7.29 -10.74
C GLN A 13 -18.29 -7.32 -10.94
N ASP A 14 -19.05 -7.42 -9.85
CA ASP A 14 -20.51 -7.46 -9.87
C ASP A 14 -21.10 -6.17 -10.46
N LYS A 15 -20.64 -4.99 -9.98
CA LYS A 15 -21.07 -3.71 -10.56
C LYS A 15 -20.71 -3.54 -12.02
N ARG A 16 -19.56 -4.08 -12.45
CA ARG A 16 -19.16 -4.03 -13.86
C ARG A 16 -20.10 -4.86 -14.72
N GLU A 17 -20.51 -6.03 -14.27
CA GLU A 17 -21.47 -6.87 -14.99
C GLU A 17 -22.83 -6.19 -15.10
N VAL A 18 -23.31 -5.58 -14.02
CA VAL A 18 -24.55 -4.78 -14.03
C VAL A 18 -24.44 -3.60 -15.00
N MET A 19 -23.35 -2.82 -14.95
CA MET A 19 -23.13 -1.69 -15.87
C MET A 19 -23.12 -2.14 -17.33
N ILE A 20 -22.44 -3.24 -17.66
CA ILE A 20 -22.39 -3.78 -19.02
C ILE A 20 -23.78 -4.24 -19.47
N LYS A 21 -24.55 -4.86 -18.59
CA LYS A 21 -25.92 -5.29 -18.89
C LYS A 21 -26.81 -4.08 -19.17
N THR A 22 -26.80 -3.06 -18.31
CA THR A 22 -27.57 -1.83 -18.50
C THR A 22 -27.15 -1.08 -19.76
N ALA A 23 -25.84 -1.01 -20.06
CA ALA A 23 -25.33 -0.40 -21.29
C ALA A 23 -25.80 -1.11 -22.56
N LYS A 24 -25.94 -2.45 -22.51
CA LYS A 24 -26.47 -3.24 -23.62
C LYS A 24 -27.97 -3.06 -23.81
N GLU A 25 -28.72 -2.91 -22.71
CA GLU A 25 -30.18 -2.78 -22.73
C GLU A 25 -30.64 -1.35 -23.08
N ARG A 26 -29.99 -0.33 -22.53
CA ARG A 26 -30.43 1.08 -22.58
C ARG A 26 -29.48 2.00 -23.34
N GLY A 27 -28.28 1.53 -23.63
CA GLY A 27 -27.22 2.32 -24.26
C GLY A 27 -26.25 2.93 -23.24
N THR A 28 -25.10 3.37 -23.75
CA THR A 28 -23.98 3.91 -22.95
C THR A 28 -24.19 5.34 -22.45
N ILE A 29 -25.08 6.08 -23.12
CA ILE A 29 -25.40 7.49 -22.82
C ILE A 29 -26.59 7.58 -21.86
N ASP A 30 -27.25 6.45 -21.55
CA ASP A 30 -28.33 6.41 -20.58
C ASP A 30 -27.85 6.85 -19.21
N GLU A 31 -28.66 7.66 -18.52
CA GLU A 31 -28.31 8.24 -17.22
C GLU A 31 -28.01 7.16 -16.19
N GLU A 32 -28.71 6.01 -16.27
CA GLU A 32 -28.48 4.88 -15.38
C GLU A 32 -27.13 4.22 -15.64
N THR A 33 -26.73 4.05 -16.91
CA THR A 33 -25.41 3.55 -17.28
C THR A 33 -24.28 4.50 -16.83
N ILE A 34 -24.50 5.81 -16.95
CA ILE A 34 -23.54 6.83 -16.48
C ILE A 34 -23.43 6.80 -14.95
N ARG A 35 -24.55 6.64 -14.23
CA ARG A 35 -24.51 6.53 -12.77
C ARG A 35 -23.74 5.28 -12.34
N LEU A 36 -24.00 4.15 -12.99
CA LEU A 36 -23.29 2.89 -12.73
C LEU A 36 -21.79 2.99 -13.01
N SER A 37 -21.38 3.70 -14.07
CA SER A 37 -19.95 3.91 -14.37
C SER A 37 -19.26 4.76 -13.31
N GLN A 38 -19.90 5.85 -12.86
CA GLN A 38 -19.37 6.67 -11.76
C GLN A 38 -19.27 5.90 -10.45
N GLU A 39 -20.22 5.02 -10.18
CA GLU A 39 -20.23 4.19 -8.97
C GLU A 39 -19.14 3.11 -9.02
N LEU A 40 -18.89 2.54 -10.20
CA LEU A 40 -17.80 1.61 -10.45
C LEU A 40 -16.44 2.29 -10.28
N ASP A 41 -16.27 3.51 -10.81
CA ASP A 41 -15.04 4.29 -10.68
C ASP A 41 -14.70 4.60 -9.21
N LYS A 42 -15.70 4.88 -8.37
CA LYS A 42 -15.50 5.07 -6.92
C LYS A 42 -14.94 3.82 -6.26
N LEU A 43 -15.51 2.64 -6.55
CA LEU A 43 -15.02 1.38 -5.99
C LEU A 43 -13.59 1.07 -6.45
N ILE A 44 -13.28 1.32 -7.73
CA ILE A 44 -11.93 1.15 -8.26
C ILE A 44 -10.95 2.09 -7.54
N TYR A 45 -11.33 3.35 -7.33
CA TYR A 45 -10.51 4.32 -6.61
C TYR A 45 -10.22 3.87 -5.18
N GLU A 46 -11.23 3.41 -4.44
CA GLU A 46 -11.04 2.88 -3.08
C GLU A 46 -10.08 1.69 -3.04
N TYR A 47 -10.24 0.74 -3.98
CA TYR A 47 -9.34 -0.39 -4.11
C TYR A 47 -7.89 0.05 -4.36
N GLN A 48 -7.68 1.01 -5.26
CA GLN A 48 -6.35 1.57 -5.53
C GLN A 48 -5.74 2.27 -4.32
N LEU A 49 -6.57 2.98 -3.53
CA LEU A 49 -6.14 3.69 -2.34
C LEU A 49 -5.66 2.73 -1.26
N VAL A 50 -6.39 1.63 -1.04
CA VAL A 50 -5.96 0.54 -0.16
C VAL A 50 -4.63 -0.05 -0.63
N PHE A 51 -4.48 -0.31 -1.94
CA PHE A 51 -3.24 -0.85 -2.49
C PHE A 51 -2.06 0.11 -2.30
N ARG A 52 -2.27 1.41 -2.56
CA ARG A 52 -1.25 2.44 -2.37
C ARG A 52 -0.83 2.53 -0.91
N TYR A 53 -1.76 2.53 0.02
CA TYR A 53 -1.47 2.59 1.45
C TYR A 53 -0.64 1.39 1.93
N GLU A 54 -0.97 0.16 1.49
CA GLU A 54 -0.16 -1.03 1.78
C GLU A 54 1.25 -0.93 1.18
N SER A 55 1.37 -0.35 -0.01
CA SER A 55 2.66 -0.17 -0.67
C SER A 55 3.56 0.82 0.08
N GLU A 56 2.98 1.93 0.56
CA GLU A 56 3.70 2.96 1.31
C GLU A 56 4.10 2.47 2.70
N LYS A 57 3.22 1.73 3.41
CA LYS A 57 3.59 1.03 4.65
C LYS A 57 4.78 0.11 4.47
N ARG A 58 4.78 -0.70 3.41
CA ARG A 58 5.91 -1.61 3.10
C ARG A 58 7.20 -0.84 2.81
N LYS A 59 7.14 0.27 2.07
CA LYS A 59 8.29 1.14 1.82
C LYS A 59 8.83 1.75 3.12
N GLN A 60 7.95 2.22 4.01
CA GLN A 60 8.33 2.80 5.29
C GLN A 60 9.04 1.79 6.18
N ILE A 61 8.53 0.56 6.29
CA ILE A 61 9.19 -0.53 7.03
C ILE A 61 10.57 -0.85 6.44
N LYS A 62 10.70 -0.94 5.11
CA LYS A 62 12.00 -1.17 4.46
C LYS A 62 13.00 -0.05 4.75
N ARG A 63 12.56 1.22 4.77
CA ARG A 63 13.41 2.37 5.15
C ARG A 63 13.84 2.28 6.62
N LEU A 64 12.92 1.97 7.52
CA LEU A 64 13.21 1.81 8.95
C LEU A 64 14.25 0.70 9.17
N TYR A 65 14.07 -0.47 8.55
CA TYR A 65 15.02 -1.58 8.64
C TYR A 65 16.41 -1.22 8.07
N LYS A 66 16.46 -0.46 6.97
CA LYS A 66 17.73 0.05 6.42
C LYS A 66 18.42 1.00 7.40
N ASN A 67 17.67 1.91 8.04
CA ASN A 67 18.21 2.86 9.01
C ASN A 67 18.68 2.17 10.30
N THR A 68 17.91 1.22 10.84
CA THR A 68 18.33 0.45 12.02
C THR A 68 19.57 -0.40 11.72
N ARG A 69 19.65 -1.04 10.55
CA ARG A 69 20.85 -1.78 10.12
C ARG A 69 22.11 -0.89 10.11
N ILE A 70 22.02 0.34 9.62
CA ILE A 70 23.13 1.32 9.62
C ILE A 70 23.54 1.65 11.07
N PHE A 71 22.58 1.81 11.98
CA PHE A 71 22.83 2.11 13.39
C PHE A 71 23.60 0.99 14.09
N TRP A 72 23.18 -0.28 13.92
CA TRP A 72 23.85 -1.43 14.52
C TRP A 72 25.25 -1.70 13.94
N SER A 73 25.51 -1.35 12.68
CA SER A 73 26.87 -1.42 12.12
C SER A 73 27.84 -0.39 12.71
N ASN A 74 27.37 0.76 13.19
CA ASN A 74 28.21 1.80 13.81
C ASN A 74 28.50 1.55 15.29
N ALA A 75 27.66 0.79 16.00
CA ALA A 75 27.89 0.43 17.41
C ALA A 75 29.19 -0.37 17.63
N ASN A 76 29.66 -1.11 16.62
CA ASN A 76 30.93 -1.86 16.67
C ASN A 76 32.19 -1.00 16.47
N ARG A 77 32.07 0.30 16.14
CA ARG A 77 33.25 1.21 16.04
C ARG A 77 33.74 1.74 17.37
N TYR A 78 32.94 1.69 18.43
CA TYR A 78 33.29 2.23 19.75
C TYR A 78 33.75 1.15 20.74
N LYS A 79 34.58 0.20 20.30
CA LYS A 79 35.47 -0.52 21.23
C LYS A 79 36.79 0.25 21.29
N ARG A 80 36.81 1.26 22.17
CA ARG A 80 37.97 2.10 22.46
C ARG A 80 39.14 1.21 22.94
N LYS A 81 40.32 1.38 22.33
CA LYS A 81 41.58 0.75 22.76
C LYS A 81 41.88 1.16 24.21
N ASN A 82 42.22 0.19 25.06
CA ASN A 82 42.80 0.43 26.38
C ASN A 82 44.17 1.12 26.18
N TYR A 83 44.30 2.38 26.57
CA TYR A 83 45.61 3.03 26.64
C TYR A 83 46.29 2.56 27.93
N SER A 84 47.42 1.89 27.76
CA SER A 84 48.32 1.45 28.84
C SER A 84 48.72 2.61 29.73
N GLU A 85 48.74 2.37 31.04
CA GLU A 85 49.11 3.30 32.12
C GLU A 85 50.35 4.13 31.76
N VAL A 86 50.21 5.45 31.87
CA VAL A 86 51.34 6.38 31.70
C VAL A 86 52.17 6.33 32.99
N VAL A 87 53.33 5.67 32.91
CA VAL A 87 54.34 5.67 33.98
C VAL A 87 55.06 7.02 33.94
N TYR A 88 54.85 7.85 34.97
CA TYR A 88 55.69 9.03 35.19
C TYR A 88 56.96 8.62 35.92
N ARG A 89 58.11 8.92 35.32
CA ARG A 89 59.43 8.78 35.94
C ARG A 89 60.05 10.16 36.09
#